data_AF-A0A3R8S611-F1
#
_entry.id   AF-A0A3R8S611-F1
#
_cell.length_a   1.000
_cell.length_b   1.000
_cell.length_c   1.000
_cell.angle_alpha   90.00
_cell.angle_beta   90.00
_cell.angle_gamma   90.00
#
_symmetry.space_group_name_H-M   'P 1'
#
loop_
_entity.id
_entity.type
_entity.pdbx_description
1 polymer ?
#
loop_
_entity_poly.entity_id
_entity_poly.type
_entity_poly.pdbx_seq_one_letter_code
_entity_poly.pdbx_strand_id
1 'polypeptide(L)'
;MKKTFVTLATVAALVATSSAVLANNTAPGAHNKPNTSYDYVVHNLSLKVSTLKAYADAAKVEFDNVTLNVTGREATLQAANADLETAKAEVAAMKGEKDRIVGLLNASNGTPVEGFNDLTSAIAHFDGEIAKLESVVTVRETAVQVAQEDLNNWVAKKAEAAAKLEKAKADLDAAIAEALAGGLTPAQVEEAKNGVVPAPGQTAAPAKTVAAAKTPAGSKTLPKTSAAK
;
A
#
# COMPACT_ATOMS: atom_id res chain seq x y z
N MET A 1 10.97 -17.09 -17.08
CA MET A 1 10.88 -17.04 -15.60
C MET A 1 9.40 -17.08 -15.22
N LYS A 2 8.90 -18.21 -14.70
CA LYS A 2 7.50 -18.36 -14.27
C LYS A 2 7.36 -17.68 -12.90
N LYS A 3 6.79 -16.47 -12.84
CA LYS A 3 6.41 -15.83 -11.58
C LYS A 3 5.07 -16.42 -11.15
N THR A 4 5.09 -17.19 -10.07
CA THR A 4 3.87 -17.75 -9.45
C THR A 4 3.14 -16.59 -8.78
N PHE A 5 2.10 -16.06 -9.42
CA PHE A 5 1.21 -15.08 -8.81
C PHE A 5 0.39 -15.80 -7.74
N VAL A 6 0.69 -15.54 -6.47
CA VAL A 6 -0.24 -15.85 -5.37
C VAL A 6 -1.38 -14.84 -5.51
N THR A 7 -2.50 -15.29 -6.04
CA THR A 7 -3.69 -14.47 -6.26
C THR A 7 -4.29 -14.05 -4.92
N LEU A 8 -4.94 -12.88 -4.91
CA LEU A 8 -5.64 -12.30 -3.75
C LEU A 8 -6.60 -13.30 -3.07
N ALA A 9 -7.15 -14.24 -3.86
CA ALA A 9 -8.01 -15.33 -3.38
C ALA A 9 -7.30 -16.31 -2.45
N THR A 10 -6.01 -16.60 -2.67
CA THR A 10 -5.22 -17.50 -1.83
C THR A 10 -4.89 -16.87 -0.48
N VAL A 11 -4.70 -15.55 -0.44
CA VAL A 11 -4.51 -14.78 0.79
C VAL A 11 -5.83 -14.70 1.57
N ALA A 12 -6.96 -14.46 0.89
CA ALA A 12 -8.29 -14.45 1.51
C ALA A 12 -8.68 -15.82 2.09
N ALA A 13 -8.31 -16.92 1.44
CA ALA A 13 -8.53 -18.27 1.96
C ALA A 13 -7.73 -18.53 3.25
N LEU A 14 -6.49 -18.04 3.32
CA LEU A 14 -5.64 -18.17 4.51
C LEU A 14 -6.18 -17.34 5.70
N VAL A 15 -6.73 -16.15 5.41
CA VAL A 15 -7.40 -15.27 6.38
C VAL A 15 -8.72 -15.89 6.89
N ALA A 16 -9.48 -16.56 6.03
CA ALA A 16 -10.71 -17.25 6.42
C ALA A 16 -10.44 -18.46 7.33
N THR A 17 -9.37 -19.23 7.06
CA THR A 17 -8.98 -20.35 7.92
C THR A 17 -8.46 -19.93 9.29
N SER A 18 -7.78 -18.78 9.39
CA SER A 18 -7.31 -18.24 10.66
C SER A 18 -8.43 -17.62 11.50
N SER A 19 -9.46 -17.06 10.84
CA SER A 19 -10.68 -16.58 11.50
C SER A 19 -11.48 -17.72 12.16
N ALA A 20 -11.53 -18.90 11.53
CA ALA A 20 -12.20 -20.08 12.07
C ALA A 20 -11.49 -20.66 13.31
N VAL A 21 -10.16 -20.55 13.37
CA VAL A 21 -9.37 -20.95 14.55
C VAL A 21 -9.64 -20.02 15.74
N LEU A 22 -9.85 -18.72 15.50
CA LEU A 22 -10.25 -17.78 16.54
C LEU A 22 -11.70 -18.04 17.03
N ALA A 23 -12.62 -18.39 16.13
CA ALA A 23 -14.03 -18.64 16.48
C ALA A 23 -14.22 -19.93 17.29
N ASN A 24 -13.45 -20.99 17.01
CA ASN A 24 -13.59 -22.28 17.71
C ASN A 24 -13.16 -22.23 19.19
N ASN A 25 -12.42 -21.18 19.59
CA ASN A 25 -12.07 -20.92 20.99
C ASN A 25 -13.18 -20.21 21.80
N THR A 26 -14.35 -19.93 21.20
CA THR A 26 -15.47 -19.23 21.87
C THR A 26 -16.71 -20.10 22.11
N ALA A 27 -16.65 -21.40 21.83
CA ALA A 27 -17.77 -22.32 22.10
C ALA A 27 -17.97 -22.57 23.61
N PRO A 28 -19.15 -22.30 24.18
CA PRO A 28 -19.42 -22.50 25.60
C PRO A 28 -19.55 -24.01 25.90
N GLY A 29 -18.50 -24.57 26.51
CA GLY A 29 -18.41 -25.99 26.86
C GLY A 29 -17.00 -26.58 26.74
N ALA A 30 -16.07 -25.89 26.07
CA ALA A 30 -14.69 -26.32 25.91
C ALA A 30 -13.71 -25.60 26.86
N HIS A 31 -13.99 -25.54 28.15
CA HIS A 31 -13.04 -25.02 29.13
C HIS A 31 -12.93 -25.94 30.33
N ASN A 32 -11.86 -26.74 30.39
CA ASN A 32 -11.25 -27.05 31.69
C ASN A 32 -9.76 -27.36 31.58
N LYS A 33 -8.99 -26.32 31.25
CA LYS A 33 -7.77 -25.91 31.96
C LYS A 33 -7.37 -24.54 31.41
N PRO A 34 -7.02 -23.54 32.25
CA PRO A 34 -6.34 -22.36 31.73
C PRO A 34 -5.06 -22.89 31.10
N ASN A 35 -4.93 -22.77 29.79
CA ASN A 35 -3.81 -23.35 29.07
C ASN A 35 -2.61 -22.41 29.20
N THR A 36 -2.12 -22.29 30.43
CA THR A 36 -0.95 -21.50 30.86
C THR A 36 0.36 -22.24 30.55
N SER A 37 0.31 -23.31 29.75
CA SER A 37 1.53 -23.93 29.27
C SER A 37 2.25 -22.91 28.41
N TYR A 38 3.50 -22.63 28.78
CA TYR A 38 4.42 -21.74 28.05
C TYR A 38 4.36 -21.98 26.54
N ASP A 39 4.21 -23.23 26.10
CA ASP A 39 4.11 -23.62 24.69
C ASP A 39 2.91 -23.02 23.97
N TYR A 40 1.76 -22.91 24.64
CA TYR A 40 0.55 -22.33 24.04
C TYR A 40 0.63 -20.82 23.96
N VAL A 41 1.25 -20.17 24.95
CA VAL A 41 1.52 -18.73 24.92
C VAL A 41 2.48 -18.40 23.78
N VAL A 42 3.57 -19.16 23.66
CA VAL A 42 4.54 -19.01 22.57
C VAL A 42 3.90 -19.22 21.21
N HIS A 43 3.13 -20.30 21.03
CA HIS A 43 2.42 -20.59 19.78
C HIS A 43 1.49 -19.45 19.35
N ASN A 44 0.65 -18.95 20.27
CA ASN A 44 -0.32 -17.90 19.97
C ASN A 44 0.34 -16.55 19.64
N LEU A 45 1.39 -16.18 20.37
CA LEU A 45 2.13 -14.94 20.11
C LEU A 45 2.91 -15.02 18.78
N SER A 46 3.55 -16.16 18.49
CA SER A 46 4.16 -16.41 17.17
C SER A 46 3.14 -16.33 16.04
N LEU A 47 1.95 -16.92 16.21
CA LEU A 47 0.88 -16.86 15.20
C LEU A 47 0.40 -15.42 14.98
N LYS A 48 0.24 -14.64 16.05
CA LYS A 48 -0.15 -13.23 15.98
C LYS A 48 0.88 -12.40 15.22
N VAL A 49 2.16 -12.54 15.54
CA VAL A 49 3.26 -11.86 14.85
C VAL A 49 3.29 -12.23 13.36
N SER A 50 3.20 -13.53 13.06
CA SER A 50 3.18 -14.02 11.68
C SER A 50 2.02 -13.43 10.87
N THR A 51 0.82 -13.43 11.46
CA THR A 51 -0.39 -12.91 10.83
C THR A 51 -0.29 -11.41 10.58
N LEU A 52 0.14 -10.62 11.56
CA LEU A 52 0.29 -9.17 11.42
C LEU A 52 1.42 -8.79 10.46
N LYS A 53 2.48 -9.61 10.38
CA LYS A 53 3.53 -9.45 9.37
C LYS A 53 2.97 -9.63 7.96
N ALA A 54 2.14 -10.65 7.75
CA ALA A 54 1.48 -10.85 6.45
C ALA A 54 0.54 -9.68 6.10
N TYR A 55 -0.19 -9.13 7.08
CA TYR A 55 -1.01 -7.93 6.86
C TYR A 55 -0.17 -6.70 6.51
N ALA A 56 0.95 -6.47 7.19
CA ALA A 56 1.86 -5.36 6.87
C ALA A 56 2.48 -5.50 5.48
N ASP A 57 2.87 -6.71 5.07
CA ASP A 57 3.37 -6.99 3.73
C ASP A 57 2.30 -6.75 2.66
N ALA A 58 1.06 -7.20 2.90
CA ALA A 58 -0.06 -6.96 1.99
C ALA A 58 -0.37 -5.46 1.85
N ALA A 59 -0.40 -4.72 2.96
CA ALA A 59 -0.60 -3.27 2.96
C ALA A 59 0.53 -2.54 2.21
N LYS A 60 1.77 -3.03 2.34
CA LYS A 60 2.91 -2.50 1.58
C LYS A 60 2.74 -2.72 0.08
N VAL A 61 2.33 -3.92 -0.33
CA VAL A 61 2.07 -4.22 -1.75
C VAL A 61 0.94 -3.34 -2.30
N GLU A 62 -0.13 -3.11 -1.54
CA GLU A 62 -1.21 -2.18 -1.90
C GLU A 62 -0.66 -0.76 -2.09
N PHE A 63 0.12 -0.25 -1.14
CA PHE A 63 0.72 1.08 -1.22
C PHE A 63 1.65 1.24 -2.44
N ASP A 64 2.51 0.24 -2.70
CA ASP A 64 3.43 0.27 -3.84
C ASP A 64 2.65 0.26 -5.17
N ASN A 65 1.57 -0.54 -5.27
CA ASN A 65 0.72 -0.61 -6.45
C ASN A 65 -0.04 0.71 -6.69
N VAL A 66 -0.61 1.29 -5.65
CA VAL A 66 -1.31 2.58 -5.74
C VAL A 66 -0.33 3.70 -6.13
N THR A 67 0.88 3.69 -5.57
CA THR A 67 1.94 4.64 -5.95
C THR A 67 2.29 4.54 -7.43
N LEU A 68 2.42 3.32 -7.96
CA LEU A 68 2.67 3.10 -9.39
C LEU A 68 1.53 3.65 -10.26
N ASN A 69 0.28 3.47 -9.83
CA ASN A 69 -0.88 4.01 -10.55
C ASN A 69 -0.89 5.54 -10.57
N VAL A 70 -0.59 6.19 -9.44
CA VAL A 70 -0.45 7.66 -9.36
C VAL A 70 0.59 8.16 -10.36
N THR A 71 1.79 7.57 -10.37
CA THR A 71 2.84 7.94 -11.33
C THR A 71 2.38 7.76 -12.78
N GLY A 72 1.65 6.68 -13.07
CA GLY A 72 1.06 6.49 -14.39
C GLY A 72 0.06 7.58 -14.78
N ARG A 73 -0.76 8.06 -13.83
CA ARG A 73 -1.76 9.11 -14.10
C ARG A 73 -1.16 10.51 -14.18
N GLU A 74 -0.09 10.78 -13.44
CA GLU A 74 0.72 12.00 -13.61
C GLU A 74 1.26 12.08 -15.05
N ALA A 75 1.77 10.97 -15.59
CA ALA A 75 2.23 10.91 -16.98
C ALA A 75 1.08 11.10 -17.98
N THR A 76 -0.09 10.51 -17.75
CA THR A 76 -1.28 10.73 -18.59
C THR A 76 -1.73 12.19 -18.59
N LEU A 77 -1.78 12.83 -17.42
CA LEU A 77 -2.12 14.25 -17.30
C LEU A 77 -1.09 15.13 -18.03
N GLN A 78 0.20 14.81 -17.91
CA GLN A 78 1.25 15.53 -18.63
C GLN A 78 1.08 15.42 -20.15
N ALA A 79 0.77 14.22 -20.66
CA ALA A 79 0.50 14.01 -22.09
C ALA A 79 -0.74 14.78 -22.55
N ALA A 80 -1.84 14.75 -21.79
CA ALA A 80 -3.05 15.49 -22.11
C ALA A 80 -2.82 17.01 -22.16
N ASN A 81 -2.01 17.55 -21.24
CA ASN A 81 -1.63 18.96 -21.25
C ASN A 81 -0.79 19.31 -22.47
N ALA A 82 0.18 18.47 -22.84
CA ALA A 82 0.98 18.68 -24.05
C ALA A 82 0.11 18.72 -25.31
N ASP A 83 -0.81 17.76 -25.45
CA ASP A 83 -1.77 17.71 -26.56
C ASP A 83 -2.67 18.97 -26.62
N LEU A 84 -3.12 19.47 -25.47
CA LEU A 84 -3.91 20.70 -25.38
C LEU A 84 -3.12 21.92 -25.85
N GLU A 85 -1.86 22.05 -25.41
CA GLU A 85 -1.01 23.18 -25.81
C GLU A 85 -0.67 23.12 -27.31
N THR A 86 -0.48 21.93 -27.89
CA THR A 86 -0.37 21.77 -29.35
C THR A 86 -1.63 22.26 -30.06
N ALA A 87 -2.83 21.86 -29.61
CA ALA A 87 -4.09 22.30 -30.22
C ALA A 87 -4.28 23.84 -30.12
N LYS A 88 -3.91 24.45 -29.00
CA LYS A 88 -3.93 25.92 -28.84
C LYS A 88 -2.94 26.60 -29.78
N ALA A 89 -1.75 26.03 -29.95
CA ALA A 89 -0.76 26.56 -30.89
C ALA A 89 -1.24 26.50 -32.34
N GLU A 90 -1.96 25.44 -32.73
CA GLU A 90 -2.59 25.32 -34.05
C GLU A 90 -3.65 26.41 -34.29
N VAL A 91 -4.51 26.68 -33.31
CA VAL A 91 -5.47 27.80 -33.37
C VAL A 91 -4.75 29.14 -33.56
N ALA A 92 -3.70 29.38 -32.77
CA ALA A 92 -2.92 30.62 -32.85
C ALA A 92 -2.23 30.78 -34.22
N ALA A 93 -1.65 29.69 -34.75
CA ALA A 93 -1.06 29.68 -36.08
C ALA A 93 -2.09 29.98 -37.17
N MET A 94 -3.27 29.38 -37.09
CA MET A 94 -4.37 29.62 -38.04
C MET A 94 -4.86 31.07 -37.98
N LYS A 95 -4.96 31.67 -36.79
CA LYS A 95 -5.27 33.09 -36.61
C LYS A 95 -4.21 34.00 -37.24
N GLY A 96 -2.93 33.71 -37.01
CA GLY A 96 -1.83 34.46 -37.63
C GLY A 96 -1.85 34.40 -39.16
N GLU A 97 -2.18 33.22 -39.72
CA GLU A 97 -2.29 33.04 -41.16
C GLU A 97 -3.50 33.78 -41.75
N LYS A 98 -4.65 33.74 -41.06
CA LYS A 98 -5.82 34.57 -41.40
C LYS A 98 -5.43 36.04 -41.48
N ASP A 99 -4.78 36.56 -40.45
CA ASP A 99 -4.40 37.97 -40.37
C ASP A 99 -3.44 38.35 -41.51
N ARG A 100 -2.49 37.47 -41.84
CA ARG A 100 -1.57 37.66 -42.97
C ARG A 100 -2.32 37.76 -44.30
N ILE A 101 -3.17 36.79 -44.63
CA ILE A 101 -3.89 36.74 -45.90
C ILE A 101 -4.88 37.89 -46.04
N VAL A 102 -5.65 38.18 -44.98
CA VAL A 102 -6.58 39.31 -44.93
C VAL A 102 -5.84 40.64 -45.08
N GLY A 103 -4.68 40.79 -44.42
CA GLY A 103 -3.82 41.96 -44.56
C GLY A 103 -3.34 42.15 -46.00
N LEU A 104 -2.88 41.08 -46.67
CA LEU A 104 -2.45 41.12 -48.06
C LEU A 104 -3.59 41.51 -49.01
N LEU A 105 -4.76 40.88 -48.90
CA LEU A 105 -5.93 41.18 -49.74
C LEU A 105 -6.43 42.62 -49.54
N ASN A 106 -6.37 43.16 -48.33
CA ASN A 106 -6.70 44.56 -48.06
C ASN A 106 -5.67 45.51 -48.67
N ALA A 107 -4.37 45.22 -48.51
CA ALA A 107 -3.29 46.04 -49.07
C ALA A 107 -3.27 46.01 -50.61
N SER A 108 -3.79 44.94 -51.21
CA SER A 108 -3.82 44.72 -52.65
C SER A 108 -5.09 45.26 -53.33
N ASN A 109 -5.93 46.02 -52.61
CA ASN A 109 -7.25 46.50 -53.04
C ASN A 109 -8.16 45.37 -53.59
N GLY A 110 -8.11 44.20 -52.97
CA GLY A 110 -8.92 43.05 -53.36
C GLY A 110 -8.43 42.32 -54.61
N THR A 111 -7.18 42.56 -55.05
CA THR A 111 -6.57 41.68 -56.05
C THR A 111 -6.29 40.30 -55.43
N PRO A 112 -6.58 39.19 -56.13
CA PRO A 112 -6.47 37.84 -55.57
C PRO A 112 -5.10 37.52 -54.97
N VAL A 113 -5.09 36.81 -53.83
CA VAL A 113 -3.88 36.38 -53.11
C VAL A 113 -4.06 34.93 -52.67
N GLU A 114 -3.03 34.10 -52.89
CA GLU A 114 -2.89 32.73 -52.35
C GLU A 114 -4.19 31.93 -52.25
N GLY A 115 -4.83 31.68 -53.39
CA GLY A 115 -6.03 30.83 -53.46
C GLY A 115 -7.34 31.51 -53.07
N PHE A 116 -7.33 32.80 -52.72
CA PHE A 116 -8.51 33.59 -52.44
C PHE A 116 -8.71 34.71 -53.45
N ASN A 117 -9.94 34.80 -53.97
CA ASN A 117 -10.34 35.81 -54.94
C ASN A 117 -10.77 37.12 -54.29
N ASP A 118 -11.24 37.07 -53.03
CA ASP A 118 -11.75 38.22 -52.31
C ASP A 118 -11.63 38.04 -50.79
N LEU A 119 -11.73 39.16 -50.07
CA LEU A 119 -11.59 39.23 -48.62
C LEU A 119 -12.66 38.41 -47.88
N THR A 120 -13.89 38.41 -48.39
CA THR A 120 -15.04 37.73 -47.74
C THR A 120 -14.83 36.23 -47.77
N SER A 121 -14.43 35.68 -48.91
CA SER A 121 -14.12 34.27 -49.09
C SER A 121 -12.96 33.82 -48.19
N ALA A 122 -11.91 34.64 -48.08
CA ALA A 122 -10.78 34.35 -47.19
C ALA A 122 -11.19 34.35 -45.70
N ILE A 123 -11.90 35.38 -45.26
CA ILE A 123 -12.38 35.49 -43.87
C ILE A 123 -13.26 34.29 -43.52
N ALA A 124 -14.23 33.96 -44.37
CA ALA A 124 -15.16 32.86 -44.12
C ALA A 124 -14.45 31.50 -44.03
N HIS A 125 -13.45 31.25 -44.89
CA HIS A 125 -12.65 30.02 -44.83
C HIS A 125 -11.90 29.90 -43.49
N PHE A 126 -11.12 30.92 -43.12
CA PHE A 126 -10.33 30.88 -41.89
C PHE A 126 -11.21 30.86 -40.64
N ASP A 127 -12.32 31.60 -40.60
CA ASP A 127 -13.25 31.54 -39.47
C ASP A 127 -13.85 30.15 -39.31
N GLY A 128 -14.17 29.47 -40.42
CA GLY A 128 -14.62 28.08 -40.38
C GLY A 128 -13.57 27.11 -39.83
N GLU A 129 -12.31 27.25 -40.25
CA GLU A 129 -11.21 26.38 -39.77
C GLU A 129 -10.83 26.68 -38.31
N ILE A 130 -10.78 27.96 -37.92
CA ILE A 130 -10.55 28.37 -36.53
C ILE A 130 -11.64 27.80 -35.62
N ALA A 131 -12.92 27.89 -36.01
CA ALA A 131 -14.01 27.35 -35.20
C ALA A 131 -13.89 25.82 -35.01
N LYS A 132 -13.44 25.08 -36.03
CA LYS A 132 -13.17 23.63 -35.90
C LYS A 132 -12.03 23.37 -34.91
N LEU A 133 -10.93 24.11 -35.01
CA LEU A 133 -9.78 23.95 -34.11
C LEU A 133 -10.12 24.35 -32.66
N GLU A 134 -10.90 25.42 -32.46
CA GLU A 134 -11.39 25.84 -31.13
C GLU A 134 -12.33 24.78 -30.51
N SER A 135 -13.14 24.10 -31.33
CA SER A 135 -13.90 22.94 -30.88
C SER A 135 -12.99 21.79 -30.44
N VAL A 136 -11.87 21.54 -31.12
CA VAL A 136 -10.88 20.53 -30.70
C VAL A 136 -10.22 20.93 -29.38
N VAL A 137 -9.85 22.20 -29.21
CA VAL A 137 -9.30 22.73 -27.94
C VAL A 137 -10.27 22.44 -26.79
N THR A 138 -11.57 22.73 -26.97
CA THR A 138 -12.60 22.47 -25.95
C THR A 138 -12.65 20.99 -25.54
N VAL A 139 -12.55 20.07 -26.51
CA VAL A 139 -12.49 18.62 -26.23
C VAL A 139 -11.23 18.25 -25.46
N ARG A 140 -10.07 18.83 -25.80
CA ARG A 140 -8.80 18.57 -25.11
C ARG A 140 -8.77 19.15 -23.69
N GLU A 141 -9.37 20.33 -23.47
CA GLU A 141 -9.54 20.90 -22.13
C GLU A 141 -10.37 19.97 -21.25
N THR A 142 -11.46 19.40 -21.79
CA THR A 142 -12.28 18.41 -21.09
C THR A 142 -11.46 17.17 -20.74
N ALA A 143 -10.63 16.67 -21.67
CA ALA A 143 -9.77 15.51 -21.42
C ALA A 143 -8.74 15.78 -20.30
N VAL A 144 -8.15 16.97 -20.25
CA VAL A 144 -7.26 17.40 -19.15
C VAL A 144 -8.00 17.40 -17.82
N GLN A 145 -9.22 17.95 -17.77
CA GLN A 145 -10.04 17.96 -16.55
C GLN A 145 -10.34 16.54 -16.05
N VAL A 146 -10.73 15.63 -16.95
CA VAL A 146 -10.97 14.22 -16.61
C VAL A 146 -9.71 13.53 -16.10
N ALA A 147 -8.56 13.74 -16.75
CA ALA A 147 -7.28 13.19 -16.31
C ALA A 147 -6.86 13.73 -14.93
N GLN A 148 -7.12 15.01 -14.66
CA GLN A 148 -6.84 15.63 -13.37
C GLN A 148 -7.73 15.07 -12.26
N GLU A 149 -9.02 14.84 -12.54
CA GLU A 149 -9.93 14.22 -11.58
C GLU A 149 -9.53 12.77 -11.25
N ASP A 150 -9.19 11.97 -12.26
CA ASP A 150 -8.68 10.60 -12.04
C ASP A 150 -7.40 10.62 -11.18
N LEU A 151 -6.45 11.52 -11.47
CA LEU A 151 -5.24 11.67 -10.66
C LEU A 151 -5.57 12.00 -9.21
N ASN A 152 -6.47 12.96 -8.96
CA ASN A 152 -6.89 13.34 -7.61
C ASN A 152 -7.51 12.16 -6.85
N ASN A 153 -8.34 11.36 -7.51
CA ASN A 153 -8.94 10.16 -6.93
C ASN A 153 -7.87 9.12 -6.53
N TRP A 154 -6.83 8.94 -7.34
CA TRP A 154 -5.73 8.02 -7.03
C TRP A 154 -4.79 8.56 -5.94
N VAL A 155 -4.58 9.88 -5.86
CA VAL A 155 -3.84 10.51 -4.76
C VAL A 155 -4.56 10.30 -3.43
N ALA A 156 -5.89 10.42 -3.40
CA ALA A 156 -6.68 10.11 -2.20
C ALA A 156 -6.53 8.64 -1.78
N LYS A 157 -6.64 7.70 -2.74
CA LYS A 157 -6.38 6.26 -2.48
C LYS A 157 -4.97 6.00 -1.96
N LYS A 158 -3.97 6.75 -2.45
CA LYS A 158 -2.59 6.63 -1.97
C LYS A 158 -2.47 7.03 -0.50
N ALA A 159 -3.16 8.10 -0.09
CA ALA A 159 -3.21 8.52 1.30
C ALA A 159 -3.88 7.46 2.20
N GLU A 160 -4.98 6.86 1.74
CA GLU A 160 -5.64 5.75 2.46
C GLU A 160 -4.74 4.52 2.59
N ALA A 161 -4.08 4.11 1.51
CA ALA A 161 -3.14 2.98 1.53
C ALA A 161 -1.94 3.25 2.44
N ALA A 162 -1.44 4.48 2.47
CA ALA A 162 -0.39 4.90 3.40
C ALA A 162 -0.85 4.76 4.86
N ALA A 163 -2.05 5.24 5.19
CA ALA A 163 -2.61 5.13 6.54
C ALA A 163 -2.80 3.66 6.96
N LYS A 164 -3.28 2.79 6.05
CA LYS A 164 -3.37 1.34 6.31
C LYS A 164 -1.99 0.72 6.58
N LEU A 165 -0.98 1.08 5.80
CA LEU A 165 0.38 0.58 5.97
C LEU A 165 0.97 1.02 7.32
N GLU A 166 0.82 2.29 7.69
CA GLU A 166 1.31 2.80 8.98
C GLU A 166 0.60 2.13 10.15
N LYS A 167 -0.72 1.93 10.07
CA LYS A 167 -1.46 1.18 11.07
C LYS A 167 -0.96 -0.28 11.17
N ALA A 168 -0.79 -0.96 10.04
CA ALA A 168 -0.33 -2.36 10.02
C ALA A 168 1.08 -2.52 10.60
N LYS A 169 1.97 -1.56 10.37
CA LYS A 169 3.30 -1.52 11.02
C LYS A 169 3.17 -1.32 12.53
N ALA A 170 2.36 -0.36 12.98
CA ALA A 170 2.16 -0.11 14.40
C ALA A 170 1.56 -1.33 15.13
N ASP A 171 0.57 -2.00 14.51
CA ASP A 171 -0.03 -3.22 15.06
C ASP A 171 1.01 -4.37 15.14
N LEU A 172 1.86 -4.51 14.12
CA LEU A 172 2.95 -5.49 14.11
C LEU A 172 4.00 -5.18 15.20
N ASP A 173 4.43 -3.93 15.33
CA ASP A 173 5.40 -3.51 16.35
C ASP A 173 4.86 -3.75 17.77
N ALA A 174 3.57 -3.43 17.99
CA ALA A 174 2.89 -3.73 19.25
C ALA A 174 2.84 -5.24 19.53
N ALA A 175 2.54 -6.06 18.52
CA ALA A 175 2.53 -7.52 18.67
C ALA A 175 3.92 -8.11 18.92
N ILE A 176 4.98 -7.54 18.34
CA ILE A 176 6.36 -7.93 18.62
C ILE A 176 6.73 -7.57 20.07
N ALA A 177 6.38 -6.37 20.53
CA ALA A 177 6.62 -5.96 21.92
C ALA A 177 5.88 -6.87 22.91
N GLU A 178 4.62 -7.19 22.63
CA GLU A 178 3.82 -8.16 23.40
C GLU A 178 4.44 -9.56 23.37
N ALA A 179 4.92 -10.01 22.21
CA ALA A 179 5.57 -11.31 22.07
C ALA A 179 6.85 -11.41 22.92
N LEU A 180 7.71 -10.39 22.89
CA LEU A 180 8.92 -10.33 23.69
C LEU A 180 8.60 -10.27 25.19
N ALA A 181 7.62 -9.45 25.59
CA ALA A 181 7.15 -9.37 26.97
C ALA A 181 6.51 -10.68 27.44
N GLY A 182 5.87 -11.42 26.52
CA GLY A 182 5.27 -12.74 26.74
C GLY A 182 6.26 -13.90 26.75
N GLY A 183 7.57 -13.63 26.60
CA GLY A 183 8.63 -14.62 26.78
C GLY A 183 9.21 -15.20 25.48
N LEU A 184 8.81 -14.74 24.30
CA LEU A 184 9.50 -15.12 23.07
C LEU A 184 10.89 -14.51 23.04
N THR A 185 11.86 -15.30 22.58
CA THR A 185 13.19 -14.78 22.24
C THR A 185 13.14 -13.98 20.93
N PRO A 186 14.08 -13.05 20.71
CA PRO A 186 14.19 -12.34 19.43
C PRO A 186 14.29 -13.28 18.21
N ALA A 187 14.97 -14.41 18.34
CA ALA A 187 15.06 -15.41 17.27
C ALA A 187 13.69 -16.02 16.91
N GLN A 188 12.88 -16.36 17.92
CA GLN A 188 11.52 -16.89 17.71
C GLN A 188 10.56 -15.85 17.11
N VAL A 189 10.77 -14.57 17.40
CA VAL A 189 10.03 -13.49 16.76
C VAL A 189 10.40 -13.39 15.27
N GLU A 190 11.68 -13.49 14.93
CA GLU A 190 12.11 -13.51 13.52
C GLU A 190 11.62 -14.76 12.77
N GLU A 191 11.64 -15.92 13.40
CA GLU A 191 11.02 -17.14 12.88
C GLU A 191 9.52 -16.93 12.60
N ALA A 192 8.80 -16.34 13.57
CA ALA A 192 7.37 -16.04 13.41
C ALA A 192 7.09 -15.05 12.26
N LYS A 193 7.92 -14.01 12.10
CA LYS A 193 7.83 -13.09 10.94
C LYS A 193 8.00 -13.82 9.60
N ASN A 194 8.80 -14.88 9.58
CA ASN A 194 9.02 -15.71 8.40
C ASN A 194 7.97 -16.82 8.23
N GLY A 195 6.91 -16.83 9.05
CA GLY A 195 5.84 -17.82 8.99
C GLY A 195 6.14 -19.13 9.72
N VAL A 196 7.24 -19.21 10.47
CA VAL A 196 7.59 -20.38 11.26
C VAL A 196 6.95 -20.24 12.64
N VAL A 197 5.90 -21.01 12.89
CA VAL A 197 5.19 -21.04 14.18
C VAL A 197 5.46 -22.39 14.84
N PRO A 198 6.07 -22.42 16.05
CA PRO A 198 6.34 -23.67 16.75
C PRO A 198 5.04 -24.40 17.10
N ALA A 199 5.00 -25.72 16.93
CA ALA A 199 3.83 -26.52 17.27
C ALA A 199 3.58 -26.52 18.80
N PRO A 200 2.32 -26.52 19.26
CA PRO A 200 2.02 -26.65 20.68
C PRO A 200 2.65 -27.93 21.23
N GLY A 201 3.51 -27.82 22.26
CA GLY A 201 4.16 -28.97 22.89
C GLY A 201 5.54 -29.36 22.34
N GLN A 202 6.13 -28.58 21.42
CA GLN A 202 7.47 -28.84 20.85
C GLN A 202 8.56 -27.85 21.28
N THR A 203 8.34 -26.97 22.26
CA THR A 203 9.47 -26.16 22.73
C THR A 203 10.50 -27.07 23.37
N ALA A 204 11.71 -27.06 22.81
CA ALA A 204 12.83 -27.83 23.33
C ALA A 204 13.19 -27.29 24.72
N ALA A 205 12.77 -28.03 25.75
CA ALA A 205 13.08 -27.87 27.16
C ALA A 205 12.69 -26.52 27.80
N PRO A 206 12.11 -26.53 29.01
CA PRO A 206 11.86 -25.28 29.74
C PRO A 206 13.19 -24.56 29.96
N ALA A 207 13.19 -23.26 29.69
CA ALA A 207 14.23 -22.37 30.18
C ALA A 207 14.47 -22.69 31.65
N LYS A 208 15.69 -23.09 32.01
CA LYS A 208 16.10 -23.35 33.39
C LYS A 208 15.62 -22.18 34.23
N THR A 209 14.66 -22.44 35.12
CA THR A 209 14.37 -21.60 36.26
C THR A 209 15.71 -21.25 36.89
N VAL A 210 16.06 -19.96 36.91
CA VAL A 210 17.21 -19.47 37.66
C VAL A 210 16.96 -19.87 39.11
N ALA A 211 17.64 -20.92 39.56
CA ALA A 211 17.46 -21.46 40.89
C ALA A 211 17.86 -20.38 41.90
N ALA A 212 16.93 -20.02 42.78
CA ALA A 212 17.27 -19.25 43.97
C ALA A 212 18.38 -19.99 44.72
N ALA A 213 19.49 -19.30 44.96
CA ALA A 213 20.65 -19.81 45.67
C ALA A 213 20.20 -20.34 47.05
N LYS A 214 20.31 -21.65 47.26
CA LYS A 214 20.18 -22.26 48.59
C LYS A 214 21.43 -21.94 49.39
N THR A 215 21.29 -21.09 50.41
CA THR A 215 22.21 -21.01 51.53
C THR A 215 22.16 -22.31 52.34
N PRO A 216 23.29 -22.99 52.63
CA PRO A 216 23.28 -24.19 53.44
C PRO A 216 23.29 -23.82 54.94
N ALA A 217 22.14 -23.96 55.59
CA ALA A 217 22.04 -23.96 57.04
C ALA A 217 22.22 -25.39 57.59
N GLY A 218 23.38 -25.61 58.22
CA GLY A 218 23.55 -26.35 59.48
C GLY A 218 23.07 -27.81 59.60
N SER A 219 24.02 -28.74 59.62
CA SER A 219 23.92 -29.95 60.45
C SER A 219 25.32 -30.36 60.92
N LYS A 220 25.76 -29.84 62.07
CA LYS A 220 26.86 -30.41 62.86
C LYS A 220 26.26 -31.28 63.96
N THR A 221 26.52 -32.58 63.87
CA THR A 221 26.22 -33.59 64.87
C THR A 221 27.07 -33.40 66.12
N LEU A 222 26.43 -33.31 67.30
CA LEU A 222 27.05 -33.40 68.63
C LEU A 222 27.14 -34.86 69.09
N PRO A 223 28.22 -35.29 69.79
CA PRO A 223 28.33 -36.64 70.32
C PRO A 223 27.57 -36.81 71.65
N LYS A 224 26.97 -37.99 71.83
CA LYS A 224 26.23 -38.40 73.03
C LYS A 224 27.21 -38.77 74.15
N THR A 225 27.09 -38.13 75.30
CA THR A 225 27.59 -38.65 76.58
C THR A 225 26.41 -39.26 77.35
N SER A 226 26.57 -40.52 77.78
CA SER A 226 25.71 -41.14 78.79
C SER A 226 26.62 -41.79 79.81
N ALA A 227 26.56 -41.27 81.03
CA ALA A 227 27.12 -41.88 82.23
C ALA A 227 25.95 -42.51 83.02
N ALA A 228 26.12 -43.76 83.43
CA ALA A 228 25.72 -44.28 84.76
C ALA A 228 25.94 -45.80 84.83
N LYS A 229 26.98 -46.25 85.53
CA LYS A 229 26.88 -46.95 86.82
C LYS A 229 28.27 -47.14 87.43
#